data_AF-A0A1V5ZQB9-F1
#
_entry.id   AF-A0A1V5ZQB9-F1
#
_cell.length_a   1.000
_cell.length_b   1.000
_cell.length_c   1.000
_cell.angle_alpha   90.00
_cell.angle_beta   90.00
_cell.angle_gamma   90.00
#
_symmetry.space_group_name_H-M   'P 1'
#
loop_
_entity.id
_entity.type
_entity.pdbx_description
1 polymer ?
#
loop_
_entity_poly.entity_id
_entity_poly.type
_entity_poly.pdbx_seq_one_letter_code
_entity_poly.pdbx_strand_id
1 'polypeptide(L)' 'MAKTCYEYAINLISKYPKTAKELQIKLYQKGYDSEMVQKTLERLKSDNFVNDELFAESYLNSEVMKK' A
#
# COMPACT_ATOMS: atom_id res chain seq x y z
N MET A 1 11.29 -16.43 7.82
CA MET A 1 11.30 -15.10 7.17
C MET A 1 10.02 -14.35 7.54
N ALA A 2 10.14 -13.16 8.14
CA ALA A 2 8.99 -12.29 8.36
C ALA A 2 8.45 -11.85 7.00
N LYS A 3 7.19 -12.18 6.68
CA LYS A 3 6.55 -11.75 5.43
C LYS A 3 6.46 -10.23 5.45
N THR A 4 7.23 -9.59 4.58
CA THR A 4 7.23 -8.14 4.45
C THR A 4 5.90 -7.64 3.90
N CYS A 5 5.55 -6.39 4.22
CA CYS A 5 4.36 -5.71 3.71
C CYS A 5 4.26 -5.85 2.16
N TYR A 6 5.40 -5.74 1.48
CA TYR A 6 5.55 -5.93 0.04
C TYR A 6 5.21 -7.33 -0.47
N GLU A 7 5.76 -8.38 0.12
CA GLU A 7 5.46 -9.75 -0.32
C GLU A 7 3.98 -10.09 -0.13
N TYR A 8 3.36 -9.58 0.93
CA TYR A 8 1.93 -9.77 1.14
C TYR A 8 1.10 -9.04 0.08
N ALA A 9 1.50 -7.83 -0.29
CA ALA A 9 0.87 -7.06 -1.35
C ALA A 9 0.99 -7.77 -2.72
N ILE A 10 2.19 -8.23 -3.08
CA ILE A 10 2.42 -9.00 -4.31
C ILE A 10 1.59 -10.29 -4.32
N ASN A 11 1.55 -11.02 -3.21
CA ASN A 11 0.74 -12.23 -3.11
C ASN A 11 -0.77 -11.95 -3.21
N LEU A 12 -1.23 -10.77 -2.78
CA LEU A 12 -2.62 -10.34 -2.99
C LEU A 12 -2.91 -10.06 -4.46
N ILE A 13 -2.07 -9.25 -5.12
CA ILE A 13 -2.19 -8.90 -6.54
C ILE A 13 -2.10 -10.15 -7.42
N SER A 14 -1.17 -11.04 -7.10
CA SER A 14 -0.94 -12.29 -7.84
C SER A 14 -2.12 -13.27 -7.72
N LYS A 15 -2.90 -13.20 -6.64
CA LYS A 15 -4.12 -14.01 -6.49
C LYS A 15 -5.31 -13.38 -7.20
N TYR A 16 -5.47 -12.07 -7.06
CA TYR A 16 -6.54 -11.29 -7.68
C TYR A 16 -6.04 -9.88 -7.99
N PRO A 17 -6.33 -9.32 -9.17
CA PRO A 17 -6.04 -7.92 -9.45
C PRO A 17 -6.73 -7.05 -8.39
N LYS A 18 -5.93 -6.32 -7.63
CA LYS A 18 -6.33 -5.50 -6.50
C LYS A 18 -5.95 -4.06 -6.81
N THR A 19 -6.84 -3.12 -6.49
CA THR A 19 -6.53 -1.69 -6.54
C THR A 19 -5.64 -1.29 -5.36
N ALA A 20 -4.92 -0.16 -5.43
CA ALA A 20 -4.06 0.28 -4.31
C ALA A 20 -4.86 0.50 -3.03
N LYS A 21 -6.11 0.95 -3.16
CA LYS A 21 -7.04 1.15 -2.04
C LYS A 21 -7.36 -0.16 -1.32
N GLU A 22 -7.63 -1.23 -2.04
CA GLU A 22 -7.88 -2.55 -1.43
C GLU A 22 -6.62 -3.14 -0.78
N LEU A 23 -5.47 -2.97 -1.41
CA LEU A 23 -4.17 -3.35 -0.84
C LEU A 23 -3.93 -2.61 0.47
N GLN A 24 -4.13 -1.30 0.48
CA GLN A 24 -3.99 -0.46 1.66
C GLN A 24 -4.90 -0.95 2.79
N ILE A 25 -6.20 -1.17 2.52
CA ILE A 25 -7.14 -1.67 3.53
C ILE A 25 -6.69 -3.03 4.07
N LYS A 26 -6.28 -3.95 3.20
CA LYS A 26 -5.78 -5.27 3.59
C LYS A 26 -4.52 -5.18 4.45
N LEU A 27 -3.62 -4.25 4.13
CA LEU A 27 -2.38 -4.07 4.86
C LEU A 27 -2.62 -3.43 6.23
N TYR A 28 -3.50 -2.43 6.31
CA TYR A 28 -3.93 -1.86 7.59
C TYR A 28 -4.69 -2.85 8.45
N GLN A 29 -5.62 -3.64 7.89
CA GLN A 29 -6.32 -4.70 8.61
C GLN A 29 -5.36 -5.77 9.16
N LYS A 30 -4.21 -5.95 8.52
CA LYS A 30 -3.18 -6.88 8.97
C LYS A 30 -2.30 -6.31 10.08
N GLY A 31 -2.45 -5.03 10.42
CA GLY A 31 -1.70 -4.36 11.49
C GLY A 31 -0.36 -3.79 11.04
N TYR A 32 -0.16 -3.55 9.74
CA TYR A 32 1.03 -2.84 9.28
C TYR A 32 0.92 -1.33 9.52
N ASP A 33 2.02 -0.73 9.95
CA ASP A 33 2.16 0.72 10.10
C ASP A 33 1.93 1.46 8.77
N SER A 34 1.33 2.64 8.87
CA SER A 34 1.10 3.54 7.74
C SER A 34 2.38 3.83 6.94
N GLU A 35 3.51 4.02 7.61
CA GLU A 35 4.80 4.23 6.93
C GLU A 35 5.21 2.98 6.10
N MET A 36 5.01 1.78 6.65
CA MET A 36 5.32 0.53 5.95
C MET A 36 4.39 0.29 4.75
N VAL A 37 3.10 0.57 4.92
CA VAL A 37 2.08 0.47 3.87
C VAL A 37 2.40 1.44 2.75
N GLN A 38 2.73 2.69 3.09
CA GLN A 38 3.07 3.72 2.13
C GLN A 38 4.33 3.38 1.34
N LYS A 39 5.44 3.03 2.01
CA LYS A 39 6.67 2.59 1.32
C LYS A 39 6.41 1.43 0.36
N THR A 40 5.53 0.52 0.75
CA THR A 40 5.15 -0.62 -0.08
C THR A 40 4.34 -0.18 -1.30
N LEU A 41 3.35 0.70 -1.11
CA LEU A 41 2.52 1.22 -2.19
C LEU A 41 3.30 2.10 -3.17
N GLU A 42 4.18 2.98 -2.68
CA GLU A 42 5.08 3.78 -3.52
C GLU A 42 5.98 2.89 -4.38
N ARG A 43 6.53 1.83 -3.79
CA ARG A 43 7.34 0.87 -4.51
C ARG A 43 6.53 0.14 -5.58
N LEU A 44 5.34 -0.35 -5.26
CA LEU A 44 4.45 -1.00 -6.23
C LEU A 44 4.00 -0.06 -7.35
N LYS A 45 3.83 1.24 -7.05
CA LYS A 45 3.51 2.27 -8.03
C LYS A 45 4.69 2.54 -8.97
N SER A 46 5.90 2.65 -8.42
CA SER A 46 7.12 2.78 -9.23
C SER A 46 7.36 1.57 -10.13
N ASP A 47 6.94 0.39 -9.68
CA ASP A 47 7.05 -0.89 -10.39
C ASP A 47 5.83 -1.12 -11.32
N ASN A 48 4.98 -0.11 -11.51
CA ASN A 48 3.79 -0.10 -12.38
C ASN A 48 2.72 -1.18 -12.07
N PHE A 49 2.75 -1.75 -10.86
CA PHE A 49 1.75 -2.73 -10.41
C PHE A 49 0.44 -2.08 -9.96
N VAL A 50 0.47 -0.82 -9.54
CA VAL A 50 -0.71 -0.07 -9.09
C VAL A 50 -0.61 1.37 -9.55
N ASN A 51 -1.62 1.82 -10.28
CA ASN A 51 -1.62 3.12 -10.94
C ASN A 51 -2.61 4.04 -10.22
N ASP A 52 -2.12 4.89 -9.33
CA ASP A 52 -2.99 5.64 -8.42
C ASP A 52 -2.58 7.12 -8.32
N GLU A 53 -3.22 7.96 -9.12
CA GLU A 53 -3.32 9.41 -8.86
C GLU A 53 -4.11 9.67 -7.57
N LEU A 54 -5.12 8.83 -7.28
CA LEU A 54 -5.98 8.89 -6.10
C LEU A 54 -5.25 8.62 -4.77
N PHE A 55 -4.11 7.89 -4.80
CA PHE A 55 -3.33 7.61 -3.60
C PHE A 55 -2.63 8.86 -3.08
N ALA A 56 -2.10 9.71 -3.97
CA ALA A 56 -1.43 10.94 -3.58
C ALA A 56 -2.41 11.86 -2.84
N GLU A 57 -3.64 11.98 -3.34
CA GLU A 57 -4.69 12.77 -2.69
C GLU A 57 -5.12 12.19 -1.33
N SER A 58 -5.32 10.87 -1.24
CA SER A 58 -5.71 10.25 0.03
C SER A 58 -4.59 10.28 1.08
N TYR A 59 -3.32 10.23 0.66
CA TYR A 59 -2.18 10.33 1.55
C TYR A 59 -1.97 11.76 2.01
N LEU A 60 -2.08 12.75 1.12
CA LEU A 60 -2.03 14.17 1.47
C LEU A 60 -3.20 14.56 2.41
N ASN A 61 -4.37 13.95 2.24
CA ASN A 61 -5.52 14.16 3.14
C ASN A 61 -5.42 13.38 4.45
N SER A 62 -4.63 12.30 4.51
CA SER A 62 -4.37 11.61 5.77
C SER A 62 -3.28 12.37 6.49
N GLU A 63 -3.66 13.13 7.50
CA GLU A 63 -2.85 14.04 8.33
C GLU A 63 -1.67 13.37 9.08
N VAL A 64 -0.74 12.70 8.39
CA VAL A 64 0.45 12.07 8.97
C VAL A 64 1.66 13.02 8.99
N MET A 65 1.53 14.22 8.42
CA MET A 65 2.47 15.33 8.66
C MET A 65 1.97 16.26 9.77
N LYS A 66 1.96 15.79 11.02
CA LYS A 66 2.01 16.67 12.18
C LYS A 66 3.13 16.22 13.10
N LYS A 67 4.30 16.82 12.92
CA LYS A 67 5.30 16.93 13.97
C LYS A 67 5.99 18.29 13.89
#